data_AF-A0A950AVH0-F1
#
_entry.id   AF-A0A950AVH0-F1
#
_cell.length_a   1.000
_cell.length_b   1.000
_cell.length_c   1.000
_cell.angle_alpha   90.00
_cell.angle_beta   90.00
_cell.angle_gamma   90.00
#
_symmetry.space_group_name_H-M   'P 1'
#
loop_
_entity.id
_entity.type
_entity.pdbx_description
1 polymer ?
#
loop_
_entity_poly.entity_id
_entity_poly.type
_entity_poly.pdbx_seq_one_letter_code
_entity_poly.pdbx_strand_id
1 'polypeptide(L)'
;MTAAPTTPGVPQMSTFVKIVVVALAVIVALGFLIHLVNAGHHRPEGAAERWLAAVSDTEHRGVSADARKRAEQIGPVAIAEPLLPPRFDPRQGQFDDLEVGKAIPAGANVVRVPFRLHQHLPSGSGPLKQGTLVLQQTGDTWHVVALDARRPGENVPSEGGPRPSHAPLALWGGAILLGALLAAGAHLITRYADRSAQRAMARRDSPAAAADDSPSPVPS
;
A
#
# COMPACT_ATOMS: atom_id res chain seq x y z
N MET A 1 37.62 -31.50 -46.12
CA MET A 1 36.36 -31.87 -45.43
C MET A 1 36.25 -31.01 -44.20
N THR A 2 35.40 -29.98 -44.24
CA THR A 2 35.26 -28.98 -43.18
C THR A 2 33.96 -29.27 -42.46
N ALA A 3 34.03 -29.66 -41.18
CA ALA A 3 32.85 -29.97 -40.38
C ALA A 3 32.01 -28.69 -40.18
N ALA A 4 30.71 -28.76 -40.47
CA ALA A 4 29.79 -27.65 -40.27
C ALA A 4 29.64 -27.36 -38.76
N PRO A 5 29.61 -26.08 -38.35
CA PRO A 5 29.47 -25.70 -36.95
C PRO A 5 28.10 -26.12 -36.42
N THR A 6 28.11 -26.92 -35.36
CA THR A 6 26.93 -27.27 -34.58
C THR A 6 26.43 -26.02 -33.86
N THR A 7 25.30 -25.50 -34.30
CA THR A 7 24.63 -24.36 -33.66
C THR A 7 24.19 -24.78 -32.25
N PRO A 8 24.59 -24.07 -31.18
CA PRO A 8 24.15 -24.39 -29.84
C PRO A 8 22.63 -24.24 -29.75
N GLY A 9 21.95 -25.33 -29.39
CA GLY A 9 20.51 -25.35 -29.22
C GLY A 9 20.09 -24.37 -28.12
N VAL A 10 19.19 -23.45 -28.44
CA VAL A 10 18.59 -22.54 -27.45
C VAL A 10 17.89 -23.40 -26.40
N PRO A 11 18.27 -23.31 -25.11
CA PRO A 11 17.64 -24.11 -24.07
C PRO A 11 16.14 -23.82 -24.06
N GLN A 12 15.33 -24.85 -24.34
CA GLN A 12 13.89 -24.72 -24.29
C GLN A 12 13.45 -24.50 -22.85
N MET A 13 13.22 -23.24 -22.50
CA MET A 13 12.65 -22.89 -21.21
C MET A 13 11.27 -23.54 -21.10
N SER A 14 11.08 -24.38 -20.08
CA SER A 14 9.83 -25.12 -19.89
C SER A 14 8.64 -24.14 -19.74
N THR A 15 7.47 -24.55 -20.21
CA THR A 15 6.24 -23.74 -20.16
C THR A 15 5.92 -23.25 -18.74
N PHE A 16 6.25 -24.05 -17.73
CA PHE A 16 6.12 -23.67 -16.31
C PHE A 16 6.96 -22.44 -15.95
N VAL A 17 8.24 -22.42 -16.33
CA VAL A 17 9.14 -21.29 -16.04
C VAL A 17 8.65 -20.02 -16.74
N LYS A 18 8.11 -20.14 -17.96
CA LYS A 18 7.50 -19.00 -18.67
C LYS A 18 6.31 -18.41 -17.90
N ILE A 19 5.42 -19.26 -17.37
CA ILE A 19 4.26 -18.82 -16.59
C ILE A 19 4.70 -18.10 -15.31
N VAL A 20 5.67 -18.65 -14.58
CA VAL A 20 6.19 -18.04 -13.34
C VAL A 20 6.82 -16.67 -13.63
N VAL A 21 7.64 -16.56 -14.68
CA VAL A 21 8.26 -15.28 -15.08
C VAL A 21 7.22 -14.24 -15.44
N VAL A 22 6.17 -14.60 -16.19
CA VAL A 22 5.07 -13.69 -16.53
C VAL A 22 4.31 -13.24 -15.28
N ALA A 23 4.01 -14.15 -14.35
CA ALA A 23 3.32 -13.79 -13.11
C ALA A 23 4.14 -12.80 -12.26
N LEU A 24 5.44 -13.05 -12.11
CA LEU A 24 6.35 -12.13 -11.42
C LEU A 24 6.43 -10.77 -12.11
N ALA A 25 6.53 -10.74 -13.44
CA ALA A 25 6.54 -9.49 -14.20
C ALA A 25 5.26 -8.67 -14.00
N VAL A 26 4.09 -9.33 -13.95
CA VAL A 26 2.81 -8.66 -13.66
C VAL A 26 2.80 -8.10 -12.25
N ILE A 27 3.26 -8.85 -11.24
CA ILE A 27 3.32 -8.37 -9.84
C ILE A 27 4.23 -7.14 -9.73
N VAL A 28 5.41 -7.19 -10.34
CA VAL A 28 6.36 -6.05 -10.34
C VAL A 28 5.75 -4.84 -11.06
N ALA A 29 5.13 -5.04 -12.22
CA ALA A 29 4.46 -3.97 -12.95
C ALA A 29 3.30 -3.35 -12.16
N LEU A 30 2.51 -4.17 -11.47
CA LEU A 30 1.42 -3.71 -10.60
C LEU A 30 1.97 -2.91 -9.41
N GLY A 31 3.02 -3.42 -8.76
CA GLY A 31 3.69 -2.72 -7.65
C GLY A 31 4.26 -1.37 -8.08
N PHE A 32 4.88 -1.31 -9.26
CA PHE A 32 5.38 -0.07 -9.85
C PHE A 32 4.25 0.90 -10.20
N LEU A 33 3.15 0.42 -10.80
CA LEU A 33 1.98 1.24 -11.11
C LEU A 33 1.36 1.81 -9.83
N ILE A 34 1.18 0.99 -8.80
CA ILE A 34 0.70 1.45 -7.48
C ILE A 34 1.65 2.50 -6.93
N HIS A 35 2.97 2.28 -7.01
CA HIS A 35 3.95 3.27 -6.56
C HIS A 35 3.80 4.61 -7.30
N LEU A 36 3.67 4.61 -8.63
CA LEU A 36 3.47 5.82 -9.42
C LEU A 36 2.15 6.54 -9.09
N VAL A 37 1.06 5.79 -8.95
CA VAL A 37 -0.25 6.35 -8.59
C VAL A 37 -0.26 6.86 -7.15
N ASN A 38 0.55 6.26 -6.27
CA ASN A 38 0.65 6.64 -4.86
C ASN A 38 1.72 7.72 -4.60
N ALA A 39 2.65 7.96 -5.54
CA ALA A 39 3.70 8.97 -5.42
C ALA A 39 3.16 10.42 -5.28
N GLY A 40 1.90 10.67 -5.64
CA GLY A 40 1.20 11.94 -5.45
C GLY A 40 0.33 12.05 -4.20
N HIS A 41 0.31 11.04 -3.30
CA HIS A 41 -0.52 11.04 -2.10
C HIS A 41 0.14 11.74 -0.89
N HIS A 42 0.99 12.74 -1.13
CA HIS A 42 1.38 13.73 -0.13
C HIS A 42 0.20 14.67 0.15
N ARG A 43 -0.90 14.09 0.61
CA ARG A 43 -2.07 14.85 1.02
C ARG A 43 -1.74 15.58 2.33
N PRO A 44 -2.06 16.87 2.45
CA PRO A 44 -1.83 17.60 3.68
C PRO A 44 -2.56 16.97 4.88
N GLU A 45 -3.74 16.40 4.68
CA GLU A 45 -4.47 15.70 5.74
C GLU A 45 -3.68 14.49 6.27
N GLY A 46 -3.07 13.72 5.36
CA GLY A 46 -2.23 12.58 5.74
C GLY A 46 -0.93 13.02 6.41
N ALA A 47 -0.37 14.18 6.07
CA ALA A 47 0.79 14.74 6.77
C ALA A 47 0.42 15.18 8.19
N ALA A 48 -0.73 15.85 8.36
CA ALA A 48 -1.26 16.24 9.66
C ALA A 48 -1.52 15.03 10.57
N GLU A 49 -2.18 13.99 10.05
CA GLU A 49 -2.46 12.74 10.78
C GLU A 49 -1.17 12.03 11.19
N ARG A 50 -0.22 11.84 10.27
CA ARG A 50 1.08 11.20 10.57
C ARG A 50 1.89 11.99 11.59
N TRP A 51 1.85 13.32 11.54
CA TRP A 51 2.52 14.16 12.52
C TRP A 51 1.88 14.01 13.90
N LEU A 52 0.55 14.11 14.01
CA LEU A 52 -0.16 13.91 15.29
C LEU A 52 0.04 12.50 15.86
N ALA A 53 0.03 11.46 15.02
CA ALA A 53 0.33 10.10 15.44
C ALA A 53 1.79 9.95 15.92
N ALA A 54 2.76 10.53 15.20
CA ALA A 54 4.15 10.50 15.61
C ALA A 54 4.37 11.28 16.93
N VAL A 55 3.71 12.43 17.10
CA VAL A 55 3.69 13.20 18.36
C VAL A 55 3.11 12.36 19.49
N SER A 56 1.99 11.66 19.26
CA SER A 56 1.37 10.74 20.23
C SER A 56 2.39 9.74 20.78
N ASP A 57 3.25 9.21 19.90
CA ASP A 57 4.23 8.18 20.23
C ASP A 57 5.57 8.72 20.79
N THR A 58 5.75 10.04 20.91
CA THR A 58 7.06 10.63 21.32
C THR A 58 7.54 10.21 22.69
N GLU A 59 6.64 9.81 23.58
CA GLU A 59 6.94 9.32 24.92
C GLU A 59 6.67 7.80 25.08
N HIS A 60 6.34 7.11 23.99
CA HIS A 60 6.07 5.68 23.98
C HIS A 60 7.38 4.87 24.03
N ARG A 61 7.50 4.01 25.04
CA ARG A 61 8.69 3.22 25.34
C ARG A 61 9.03 2.27 24.18
N GLY A 62 10.25 2.37 23.68
CA GLY A 62 10.76 1.52 22.60
C GLY A 62 10.58 2.11 21.21
N VAL A 63 9.75 3.14 21.04
CA VAL A 63 9.57 3.85 19.76
C VAL A 63 9.78 5.36 19.84
N SER A 64 9.93 5.93 21.06
CA SER A 64 10.05 7.38 21.31
C SER A 64 11.07 8.10 20.41
N ALA A 65 12.27 7.54 20.25
CA ALA A 65 13.31 8.15 19.43
C ALA A 65 12.95 8.17 17.93
N ASP A 66 12.38 7.08 17.42
CA ASP A 66 11.89 7.01 16.03
C ASP A 66 10.68 7.92 15.83
N ALA A 67 9.72 7.89 16.75
CA ALA A 67 8.54 8.74 16.74
C ALA A 67 8.90 10.23 16.73
N ARG A 68 9.84 10.66 17.59
CA ARG A 68 10.36 12.02 17.60
C ARG A 68 11.01 12.38 16.26
N LYS A 69 11.83 11.50 15.69
CA LYS A 69 12.44 11.72 14.37
C LYS A 69 11.38 11.86 13.27
N ARG A 70 10.36 10.98 13.24
CA ARG A 70 9.24 11.04 12.28
C ARG A 70 8.41 12.32 12.44
N ALA A 71 8.16 12.74 13.67
CA ALA A 71 7.45 13.98 13.97
C ALA A 71 8.25 15.19 13.44
N GLU A 72 9.52 15.31 13.83
CA GLU A 72 10.41 16.42 13.42
C GLU A 72 10.62 16.50 11.90
N GLN A 73 10.52 15.38 11.17
CA GLN A 73 10.55 15.39 9.70
C GLN A 73 9.34 16.09 9.07
N ILE A 74 8.18 16.07 9.74
CA ILE A 74 6.95 16.69 9.26
C ILE A 74 6.75 18.07 9.92
N GLY A 75 7.07 18.24 11.19
CA GLY A 75 7.05 19.55 11.86
C GLY A 75 7.58 19.50 13.29
N PRO A 76 7.98 20.64 13.86
CA PRO A 76 8.58 20.69 15.19
C PRO A 76 7.66 20.13 16.28
N VAL A 77 8.16 19.21 17.12
CA VAL A 77 7.37 18.61 18.21
C VAL A 77 6.91 19.68 19.22
N ALA A 78 7.67 20.76 19.38
CA ALA A 78 7.33 21.88 20.25
C ALA A 78 5.97 22.52 19.92
N ILE A 79 5.52 22.48 18.66
CA ILE A 79 4.19 22.99 18.27
C ILE A 79 3.07 22.21 18.96
N ALA A 80 3.30 20.93 19.26
CA ALA A 80 2.30 20.05 19.89
C ALA A 80 2.24 20.17 21.42
N GLU A 81 3.13 20.93 22.06
CA GLU A 81 3.18 21.03 23.53
C GLU A 81 1.80 21.28 24.18
N PRO A 82 0.92 22.17 23.68
CA PRO A 82 -0.41 22.40 24.26
C PRO A 82 -1.40 21.21 24.13
N LEU A 83 -1.07 20.25 23.26
CA LEU A 83 -1.88 19.05 22.99
C LEU A 83 -1.48 17.89 23.88
N LEU A 84 -0.26 17.88 24.43
CA LEU A 84 0.25 16.77 25.23
C LEU A 84 -0.40 16.75 26.63
N PRO A 85 -0.68 15.55 27.18
CA PRO A 85 -1.17 15.45 28.54
C PRO A 85 -0.05 15.80 29.54
N PRO A 86 -0.39 16.39 30.71
CA PRO A 86 0.60 16.71 31.75
C PRO A 86 1.20 15.46 32.42
N ARG A 87 0.55 14.29 32.28
CA ARG A 87 1.00 12.98 32.75
C ARG A 87 0.66 11.96 31.67
N PHE A 88 1.58 11.04 31.39
CA PHE A 88 1.41 10.02 30.36
C PHE A 88 1.79 8.63 30.86
N ASP A 89 1.24 7.60 30.22
CA ASP A 89 1.68 6.21 30.35
C ASP A 89 2.65 5.90 29.21
N PRO A 90 3.93 5.58 29.47
CA PRO A 90 4.91 5.30 28.42
C PRO A 90 4.64 3.99 27.66
N ARG A 91 3.58 3.24 27.98
CA ARG A 91 3.19 2.02 27.27
C ARG A 91 2.22 2.27 26.11
N GLN A 92 1.68 3.49 26.01
CA GLN A 92 0.62 3.84 25.07
C GLN A 92 0.94 5.15 24.37
N GLY A 93 0.24 5.41 23.26
CA GLY A 93 0.26 6.74 22.65
C GLY A 93 -0.40 7.77 23.55
N GLN A 94 -0.06 9.04 23.38
CA GLN A 94 -0.61 10.15 24.16
C GLN A 94 -1.97 10.65 23.68
N PHE A 95 -2.45 10.19 22.52
CA PHE A 95 -3.74 10.58 21.93
C PHE A 95 -4.61 9.36 21.62
N ASP A 96 -5.90 9.49 21.94
CA ASP A 96 -6.99 8.58 21.54
C ASP A 96 -7.94 9.30 20.56
N ASP A 97 -8.71 8.53 19.79
CA ASP A 97 -9.73 9.03 18.86
C ASP A 97 -9.23 10.17 17.96
N LEU A 98 -7.99 10.04 17.48
CA LEU A 98 -7.39 11.01 16.59
C LEU A 98 -8.19 11.08 15.28
N GLU A 99 -8.69 12.27 14.98
CA GLU A 99 -9.42 12.56 13.77
C GLU A 99 -8.90 13.85 13.13
N VAL A 100 -8.68 13.81 11.82
CA VAL A 100 -8.34 14.99 11.01
C VAL A 100 -9.44 15.25 10.00
N GLY A 101 -9.71 16.52 9.75
CA GLY A 101 -10.65 16.97 8.73
C GLY A 101 -10.00 17.20 7.38
N LYS A 102 -10.82 17.62 6.42
CA LYS A 102 -10.35 17.97 5.08
C LYS A 102 -9.46 19.21 5.12
N ALA A 103 -8.41 19.24 4.31
CA ALA A 103 -7.57 20.41 4.19
C ALA A 103 -8.32 21.56 3.51
N ILE A 104 -8.18 22.76 4.08
CA ILE A 104 -8.80 23.99 3.63
C ILE A 104 -7.68 24.92 3.12
N PRO A 105 -7.70 25.33 1.84
CA PRO A 105 -6.71 26.27 1.32
C PRO A 105 -6.72 27.59 2.09
N ALA A 106 -5.55 28.03 2.55
CA ALA A 106 -5.35 29.31 3.25
C ALA A 106 -4.32 30.23 2.57
N GLY A 107 -3.70 29.75 1.50
CA GLY A 107 -2.75 30.46 0.64
C GLY A 107 -2.28 29.55 -0.49
N ALA A 108 -1.38 30.03 -1.34
CA ALA A 108 -0.90 29.26 -2.50
C ALA A 108 -0.25 27.92 -2.10
N ASN A 109 0.58 27.95 -1.04
CA ASN A 109 1.31 26.78 -0.53
C ASN A 109 0.99 26.53 0.94
N VAL A 110 -0.18 26.98 1.41
CA VAL A 110 -0.57 26.89 2.83
C VAL A 110 -1.97 26.37 2.93
N VAL A 111 -2.15 25.37 3.79
CA VAL A 111 -3.45 24.77 4.07
C VAL A 111 -3.67 24.66 5.57
N ARG A 112 -4.94 24.58 5.94
CA ARG A 112 -5.41 24.44 7.30
C ARG A 112 -6.13 23.10 7.43
N VAL A 113 -5.72 22.29 8.39
CA VAL A 113 -6.31 20.96 8.63
C VAL A 113 -6.89 20.95 10.04
N PRO A 114 -8.22 21.00 10.21
CA PRO A 114 -8.82 20.87 11.52
C PRO A 114 -8.58 19.47 12.06
N PHE A 115 -8.38 19.35 13.36
CA PHE A 115 -8.22 18.06 14.03
C PHE A 115 -8.99 18.05 15.35
N ARG A 116 -9.32 16.84 15.78
CA ARG A 116 -9.97 16.51 17.03
C ARG A 116 -9.27 15.28 17.61
N LEU A 117 -8.96 15.29 18.90
CA LEU A 117 -8.35 14.14 19.58
C LEU A 117 -8.69 14.18 21.07
N HIS A 118 -8.67 13.02 21.72
CA HIS A 118 -8.66 12.94 23.17
C HIS A 118 -7.22 12.76 23.66
N GLN A 119 -6.86 13.38 24.76
CA GLN A 119 -5.61 13.05 25.43
C GLN A 119 -5.73 11.67 26.09
N HIS A 120 -4.74 10.81 25.95
CA HIS A 120 -4.68 9.56 26.71
C HIS A 120 -4.07 9.84 28.09
N LEU A 121 -4.80 9.53 29.16
CA LEU A 121 -4.33 9.64 30.54
C LEU A 121 -4.20 8.24 31.16
N PRO A 122 -3.34 8.04 32.17
CA PRO A 122 -3.26 6.75 32.87
C PRO A 122 -4.58 6.27 33.49
N SER A 123 -5.52 7.19 33.75
CA SER A 123 -6.87 6.89 34.27
C SER A 123 -7.92 6.65 33.17
N GLY A 124 -7.54 6.70 31.89
CA GLY A 124 -8.43 6.56 30.73
C GLY A 124 -8.40 7.78 29.80
N SER A 125 -9.48 7.99 29.05
CA SER A 125 -9.58 9.12 28.11
C SER A 125 -9.66 10.45 28.85
N GLY A 126 -8.77 11.37 28.49
CA GLY A 126 -8.62 12.72 29.01
C GLY A 126 -9.44 13.75 28.24
N PRO A 127 -9.17 15.04 28.44
CA PRO A 127 -9.95 16.10 27.82
C PRO A 127 -9.82 16.08 26.30
N LEU A 128 -10.94 16.38 25.63
CA LEU A 128 -10.96 16.60 24.20
C LEU A 128 -10.15 17.85 23.84
N LYS A 129 -9.24 17.70 22.88
CA LYS A 129 -8.49 18.79 22.26
C LYS A 129 -8.94 18.93 20.81
N GLN A 130 -9.10 20.18 20.40
CA GLN A 130 -9.47 20.53 19.04
C GLN A 130 -8.70 21.78 18.63
N GLY A 131 -8.39 21.85 17.35
CA GLY A 131 -7.68 22.98 16.77
C GLY A 131 -7.52 22.79 15.28
N THR A 132 -6.59 23.55 14.72
CA THR A 132 -6.26 23.50 13.30
C THR A 132 -4.76 23.54 13.13
N LEU A 133 -4.22 22.55 12.44
CA LEU A 133 -2.82 22.56 12.02
C LEU A 133 -2.68 23.39 10.76
N VAL A 134 -1.71 24.29 10.75
CA VAL A 134 -1.29 25.03 9.56
C VAL A 134 -0.14 24.29 8.94
N LEU A 135 -0.33 23.87 7.69
CA LEU A 135 0.68 23.16 6.92
C LEU A 135 1.16 24.04 5.77
N GLN A 136 2.47 24.03 5.54
CA GLN A 136 3.12 24.69 4.43
C GLN A 136 3.77 23.66 3.50
N GLN A 137 3.58 23.83 2.20
CA GLN A 137 4.22 22.99 1.19
C GLN A 137 5.65 23.46 0.95
N THR A 138 6.61 22.54 1.02
CA THR A 138 8.01 22.73 0.65
C THR A 138 8.40 21.66 -0.36
N GLY A 139 8.58 22.05 -1.63
CA GLY A 139 8.67 21.07 -2.73
C GLY A 139 7.39 20.26 -2.85
N ASP A 140 7.49 18.93 -2.78
CA ASP A 140 6.34 18.02 -2.89
C ASP A 140 5.80 17.56 -1.51
N THR A 141 6.34 18.09 -0.41
CA THR A 141 6.00 17.67 0.95
C THR A 141 5.30 18.77 1.74
N TRP A 142 4.40 18.35 2.63
CA TRP A 142 3.69 19.24 3.55
C TRP A 142 4.31 19.16 4.94
N HIS A 143 4.54 20.33 5.54
CA HIS A 143 5.14 20.46 6.86
C HIS A 143 4.22 21.22 7.80
N VAL A 144 4.10 20.76 9.05
CA VAL A 144 3.35 21.47 10.10
C VAL A 144 4.19 22.64 10.58
N VAL A 145 3.66 23.86 10.44
CA VAL A 145 4.36 25.10 10.79
C VAL A 145 3.72 25.87 11.94
N ALA A 146 2.43 25.62 12.23
CA ALA A 146 1.75 26.21 13.38
C ALA A 146 0.56 25.37 13.85
N LEU A 147 0.17 25.61 15.10
CA LEU A 147 -1.06 25.13 15.72
C LEU A 147 -1.92 26.35 16.06
N ASP A 148 -3.09 26.44 15.42
CA ASP A 148 -4.03 27.54 15.58
C ASP A 148 -5.32 27.09 16.27
N ALA A 149 -6.03 28.06 16.82
CA ALA A 149 -7.44 27.88 17.16
C ALA A 149 -8.27 27.57 15.90
N ARG A 150 -9.26 26.71 16.06
CA ARG A 150 -10.19 26.33 15.01
C ARG A 150 -11.09 27.50 14.63
N ARG A 151 -11.24 27.76 13.34
CA ARG A 151 -12.15 28.81 12.81
C ARG A 151 -13.56 28.25 12.57
N PRO A 152 -14.60 29.10 12.53
CA PRO A 152 -15.95 28.66 12.17
C PRO A 152 -15.98 27.94 10.82
N GLY A 153 -16.62 26.77 10.78
CA GLY A 153 -16.73 25.93 9.58
C GLY A 153 -15.57 24.95 9.36
N GLU A 154 -14.51 25.00 10.17
CA GLU A 154 -13.42 24.02 10.12
C GLU A 154 -13.80 22.75 10.90
N ASN A 155 -14.60 21.87 10.30
CA ASN A 155 -15.13 20.68 10.97
C ASN A 155 -14.34 19.40 10.65
N VAL A 156 -14.23 18.51 11.62
CA VAL A 156 -13.80 17.12 11.39
C VAL A 156 -14.99 16.23 10.99
N PRO A 157 -14.78 15.01 10.45
CA PRO A 157 -15.88 14.17 9.99
C PRO A 157 -16.93 13.80 11.06
N SER A 158 -16.52 13.58 12.31
CA SER A 158 -17.45 13.33 13.42
C SER A 158 -18.39 14.51 13.72
N GLU A 159 -18.06 15.71 13.24
CA GLU A 159 -18.86 16.93 13.37
C GLU A 159 -19.62 17.26 12.07
N GLY A 160 -19.69 16.32 11.13
CA GLY A 160 -20.32 16.52 9.82
C GLY A 160 -19.41 17.16 8.77
N GLY A 161 -18.10 17.27 9.05
CA GLY A 161 -17.12 17.71 8.06
C GLY A 161 -16.90 16.69 6.92
N PRO A 162 -16.38 17.13 5.77
CA PRO A 162 -16.03 16.22 4.68
C PRO A 162 -14.91 15.26 5.10
N ARG A 163 -15.00 13.99 4.69
CA ARG A 163 -13.95 13.01 4.99
C ARG A 163 -12.65 13.35 4.24
N PRO A 164 -11.46 13.15 4.87
CA PRO A 164 -10.16 13.42 4.24
C PRO A 164 -9.95 12.65 2.92
N SER A 165 -10.48 11.43 2.86
CA SER A 165 -10.40 10.57 1.68
C SER A 165 -11.72 9.85 1.40
N HIS A 166 -12.13 9.94 0.14
CA HIS A 166 -12.96 8.95 -0.53
C HIS A 166 -12.16 8.50 -1.74
N ALA A 167 -11.88 7.20 -1.86
CA ALA A 167 -11.45 6.67 -3.15
C ALA A 167 -12.63 6.86 -4.12
N PRO A 168 -12.45 7.54 -5.27
CA PRO A 168 -13.52 7.65 -6.25
C PRO A 168 -14.02 6.24 -6.60
N LEU A 169 -15.35 6.07 -6.69
CA LEU A 169 -15.99 4.77 -6.96
C LEU A 169 -15.40 4.06 -8.19
N ALA A 170 -14.91 4.83 -9.17
CA ALA A 170 -14.21 4.30 -10.33
C ALA A 170 -12.97 3.47 -9.98
N LEU A 171 -12.21 3.84 -8.95
CA LEU A 171 -11.05 3.04 -8.50
C LEU A 171 -11.49 1.73 -7.86
N TRP A 172 -12.58 1.73 -7.10
CA TRP A 172 -13.18 0.50 -6.58
C TRP A 172 -13.66 -0.42 -7.70
N GLY A 173 -14.37 0.13 -8.68
CA GLY A 173 -14.81 -0.60 -9.86
C GLY A 173 -13.63 -1.21 -10.64
N GLY A 174 -12.57 -0.42 -10.86
CA GLY A 174 -11.33 -0.88 -11.49
C GLY A 174 -10.66 -2.02 -10.72
N ALA A 175 -10.56 -1.91 -9.39
CA ALA A 175 -9.98 -2.94 -8.54
C ALA A 175 -10.77 -4.26 -8.59
N ILE A 176 -12.10 -4.19 -8.55
CA ILE A 176 -12.98 -5.36 -8.67
C ILE A 176 -12.82 -6.01 -10.04
N LEU A 177 -12.84 -5.21 -11.11
CA LEU A 177 -12.68 -5.71 -12.48
C LEU A 177 -11.33 -6.39 -12.67
N LEU A 178 -10.24 -5.77 -12.19
CA LEU A 178 -8.90 -6.34 -12.26
C LEU A 178 -8.82 -7.68 -11.49
N GLY A 179 -9.37 -7.74 -10.28
CA GLY A 179 -9.44 -8.96 -9.49
C GLY A 179 -10.22 -10.08 -10.20
N ALA A 180 -11.35 -9.74 -10.81
CA ALA A 180 -12.16 -10.69 -11.59
C ALA A 180 -11.41 -11.22 -12.82
N LEU A 181 -10.71 -10.34 -13.55
CA LEU A 181 -9.90 -10.73 -14.70
C LEU A 181 -8.73 -11.65 -14.30
N LEU A 182 -8.06 -11.36 -13.19
CA LEU A 182 -6.99 -12.21 -12.67
C LEU A 182 -7.51 -13.60 -12.25
N ALA A 183 -8.64 -13.65 -11.54
CA ALA A 183 -9.28 -14.90 -11.14
C ALA A 183 -9.74 -15.73 -12.37
N ALA A 184 -10.37 -15.10 -13.35
CA ALA A 184 -10.77 -15.76 -14.59
C ALA A 184 -9.56 -16.29 -15.38
N GLY A 185 -8.49 -15.48 -15.48
CA GLY A 185 -7.23 -15.89 -16.11
C GLY A 185 -6.62 -17.11 -15.42
N ALA A 186 -6.51 -17.09 -14.09
CA ALA A 186 -6.01 -18.21 -13.31
C ALA A 186 -6.86 -19.47 -13.53
N HIS A 187 -8.19 -19.35 -13.53
CA HIS A 187 -9.10 -20.47 -13.78
C HIS A 187 -8.95 -21.08 -15.18
N LEU A 188 -8.76 -20.25 -16.20
CA LEU A 188 -8.53 -20.72 -17.56
C LEU A 188 -7.19 -21.46 -17.69
N ILE A 189 -6.14 -20.96 -17.03
CA ILE A 189 -4.82 -21.59 -17.02
C ILE A 189 -4.88 -22.96 -16.34
N THR A 190 -5.53 -23.07 -15.16
CA THR A 190 -5.64 -24.36 -14.47
C THR A 190 -6.44 -25.37 -15.28
N ARG A 191 -7.58 -24.97 -15.85
CA ARG A 191 -8.35 -25.86 -16.75
C ARG A 191 -7.57 -26.29 -17.98
N TYR A 192 -6.76 -25.40 -18.55
CA TYR A 192 -5.90 -25.75 -19.67
C TYR A 192 -4.83 -26.77 -19.27
N ALA A 193 -4.19 -26.56 -18.11
CA ALA A 193 -3.21 -27.48 -17.56
C ALA A 193 -3.81 -28.88 -17.31
N ASP A 194 -4.98 -28.95 -16.66
CA ASP A 194 -5.67 -30.21 -16.40
C ASP A 194 -6.01 -30.97 -17.68
N ARG A 195 -6.57 -30.28 -18.69
CA ARG A 195 -6.88 -30.89 -19.99
C ARG A 195 -5.63 -31.38 -20.71
N SER A 196 -4.52 -30.63 -20.62
CA SER A 196 -3.26 -31.03 -21.23
C SER A 196 -2.66 -32.26 -20.57
N ALA A 197 -2.74 -32.37 -19.23
CA ALA A 197 -2.30 -33.52 -18.47
C ALA A 197 -3.15 -34.77 -18.80
N GLN A 198 -4.48 -34.64 -18.85
CA GLN A 198 -5.38 -35.73 -19.22
C GLN A 198 -5.09 -36.27 -20.63
N ARG A 199 -4.83 -35.39 -21.61
CA ARG A 199 -4.45 -35.81 -22.97
C ARG A 199 -3.11 -36.53 -23.02
N ALA A 200 -2.14 -36.09 -22.22
CA ALA A 200 -0.84 -36.75 -22.13
C ALA A 200 -0.96 -38.16 -21.53
N MET A 201 -1.77 -38.33 -20.48
CA MET A 201 -2.06 -39.63 -19.88
C MET A 201 -2.78 -40.57 -20.88
N ALA A 202 -3.84 -40.09 -21.54
CA ALA A 202 -4.59 -40.89 -22.52
C ALA A 202 -3.76 -41.36 -23.73
N ARG A 203 -2.77 -40.58 -24.17
CA ARG A 203 -1.82 -41.00 -25.21
C ARG A 203 -0.88 -42.10 -24.74
N ARG A 204 -0.43 -42.05 -23.48
CA ARG A 204 0.44 -43.07 -22.89
C ARG A 204 -0.29 -44.42 -22.76
N ASP A 205 -1.58 -44.38 -22.44
CA ASP A 205 -2.39 -45.58 -22.24
C ASP A 205 -3.00 -46.13 -23.55
N SER A 206 -2.77 -45.47 -24.70
CA SER A 206 -3.29 -45.92 -25.99
C SER A 206 -2.46 -47.08 -26.55
N PRO A 207 -3.08 -48.23 -26.89
CA PRO A 207 -2.38 -49.44 -27.35
C PRO A 207 -1.61 -49.27 -28.68
N ALA A 208 -1.89 -48.21 -29.45
CA ALA A 208 -1.11 -47.86 -30.64
C ALA A 208 0.33 -47.43 -30.32
N ALA A 209 0.60 -46.87 -29.14
CA ALA A 209 1.96 -46.54 -28.71
C ALA A 209 2.79 -47.79 -28.38
N ALA A 210 2.14 -48.93 -28.06
CA ALA A 210 2.81 -50.19 -27.78
C ALA A 210 3.20 -50.96 -29.05
N ALA A 211 2.60 -50.63 -30.21
CA ALA A 211 2.90 -51.31 -31.48
C ALA A 211 4.18 -50.78 -32.14
N ASP A 212 4.56 -49.52 -31.89
CA ASP A 212 5.70 -48.83 -32.52
C ASP A 212 7.04 -49.10 -31.83
N ASP A 213 7.03 -49.75 -30.66
CA ASP A 213 8.23 -50.16 -29.91
C ASP A 213 8.59 -51.64 -30.16
N SER A 214 8.00 -52.26 -31.18
CA SER A 214 8.40 -53.59 -31.62
C SER A 214 9.80 -53.50 -32.22
N PRO A 215 10.82 -54.19 -31.65
CA PRO A 215 12.19 -54.11 -32.13
C PRO A 215 12.22 -54.53 -33.61
N SER A 216 12.74 -53.63 -34.46
CA SER A 216 12.95 -53.94 -35.87
C SER A 216 13.81 -55.20 -35.99
N PRO A 217 13.41 -56.17 -36.84
CA PRO A 217 14.17 -57.40 -36.99
C PRO A 217 15.59 -57.08 -37.46
N VAL A 218 16.58 -57.61 -36.72
CA VAL A 218 18.00 -57.45 -37.04
C VAL A 218 18.24 -58.12 -38.40
N PRO A 219 18.74 -57.39 -39.42
CA PRO A 219 19.04 -57.99 -40.71
C PRO A 219 20.24 -58.93 -40.58
N SER A 220 20.06 -60.17 -41.05
CA SER A 220 21.09 -61.22 -41.11
C SER A 220 22.09 -61.00 -42.24
#